data_AF-A0A5B9QGV3-F1
#
_entry.id   AF-A0A5B9QGV3-F1
#
_cell.length_a   1.000
_cell.length_b   1.000
_cell.length_c   1.000
_cell.angle_alpha   90.00
_cell.angle_beta   90.00
_cell.angle_gamma   90.00
#
_symmetry.space_group_name_H-M   'P 1'
#
loop_
_entity.id
_entity.type
_entity.pdbx_description
1 polymer ?
#
loop_
_entity_poly.entity_id
_entity_poly.type
_entity_poly.pdbx_seq_one_letter_code
_entity_poly.pdbx_strand_id
1 'polypeptide(L)'
;MALNPLAPVTDYQSMLNRICWFTSAAALGAFWLLRINVPAVDELLAQMDVGLETSEGKSLPVPGGSLLPALAVGMVARVFRAHSHLGHWLGIRERFDIEVILTELGRRVGIDTDTVTDEQWLEHRYDLMRQSFYQFASSRSPQIDEHLIHQALDLWSWFWVGLEATTVFVLTGFALVAVQAYEVGLATFGGALLLAAIGLPLIRLQCRGYAIAQVKAILADSSREAVVRNAFNSLGESYSPLNRAA
;
A
#
# COMPACT_ATOMS: atom_id res chain seq x y z
N MET A 1 -20.17 7.62 -3.96
CA MET A 1 -18.77 7.50 -3.49
C MET A 1 -18.60 8.39 -2.29
N ALA A 2 -18.16 7.86 -1.15
CA ALA A 2 -17.82 8.71 -0.02
C ALA A 2 -16.59 9.54 -0.38
N LEU A 3 -16.72 10.86 -0.32
CA LEU A 3 -15.60 11.80 -0.50
C LEU A 3 -14.75 11.93 0.76
N ASN A 4 -15.17 11.31 1.87
CA ASN A 4 -14.46 11.34 3.14
C ASN A 4 -13.30 10.33 3.11
N PRO A 5 -12.03 10.77 3.07
CA PRO A 5 -10.88 9.87 3.04
C PRO A 5 -10.68 9.11 4.37
N LEU A 6 -11.33 9.55 5.45
CA LEU A 6 -11.29 8.93 6.77
C LEU A 6 -12.38 7.86 6.98
N ALA A 7 -13.35 7.75 6.06
CA ALA A 7 -14.35 6.70 6.13
C ALA A 7 -13.69 5.32 5.90
N PRO A 8 -14.16 4.25 6.57
CA PRO A 8 -13.62 2.90 6.37
C PRO A 8 -13.61 2.48 4.90
N VAL A 9 -12.54 1.80 4.48
CA VAL A 9 -12.43 1.25 3.13
C VAL A 9 -13.27 -0.02 3.03
N THR A 10 -14.27 0.00 2.17
CA THR A 10 -15.14 -1.16 1.88
C THR A 10 -14.82 -1.79 0.53
N ASP A 11 -14.15 -1.06 -0.37
CA ASP A 11 -13.84 -1.55 -1.70
C ASP A 11 -12.55 -0.94 -2.26
N TYR A 12 -12.07 -1.49 -3.37
CA TYR A 12 -10.83 -1.06 -3.99
C TYR A 12 -10.85 0.42 -4.46
N GLN A 13 -11.98 0.94 -4.93
CA GLN A 13 -12.08 2.36 -5.32
C GLN A 13 -12.01 3.29 -4.10
N SER A 14 -12.65 2.90 -2.99
CA SER A 14 -12.53 3.63 -1.73
C SER A 14 -11.09 3.64 -1.20
N MET A 15 -10.34 2.54 -1.38
CA MET A 15 -8.91 2.46 -1.06
C MET A 15 -8.10 3.46 -1.90
N LEU A 16 -8.32 3.48 -3.22
CA LEU A 16 -7.65 4.41 -4.11
C LEU A 16 -7.99 5.87 -3.79
N ASN A 17 -9.22 6.16 -3.35
CA ASN A 17 -9.63 7.50 -2.92
C ASN A 17 -8.82 7.96 -1.70
N ARG A 18 -8.69 7.10 -0.70
CA ARG A 18 -7.88 7.41 0.49
C ARG A 18 -6.43 7.68 0.10
N ILE A 19 -5.80 6.78 -0.67
CA ILE A 19 -4.41 6.94 -1.10
C ILE A 19 -4.23 8.26 -1.85
N CYS A 20 -5.08 8.56 -2.83
CA CYS A 20 -5.04 9.81 -3.60
C CYS A 20 -5.08 11.06 -2.70
N TRP A 21 -5.99 11.12 -1.73
CA TRP A 21 -6.14 12.28 -0.85
C TRP A 21 -4.94 12.46 0.06
N PHE A 22 -4.46 11.38 0.68
CA PHE A 22 -3.31 11.49 1.58
C PHE A 22 -2.00 11.71 0.84
N THR A 23 -1.82 11.18 -0.37
CA THR A 23 -0.68 11.51 -1.23
C THR A 23 -0.73 12.98 -1.66
N SER A 24 -1.91 13.52 -1.94
CA SER A 24 -2.08 14.96 -2.18
C SER A 24 -1.72 15.78 -0.94
N ALA A 25 -2.14 15.36 0.25
CA ALA A 25 -1.80 16.03 1.49
C ALA A 25 -0.28 16.00 1.80
N ALA A 26 0.38 14.87 1.54
CA ALA A 26 1.83 14.75 1.67
C ALA A 26 2.55 15.66 0.65
N ALA A 27 2.09 15.66 -0.60
CA ALA A 27 2.63 16.53 -1.64
C ALA A 27 2.41 18.02 -1.31
N LEU A 28 1.29 18.39 -0.70
CA LEU A 28 1.04 19.75 -0.23
C LEU A 28 2.07 20.17 0.82
N GLY A 29 2.34 19.30 1.80
CA GLY A 29 3.41 19.52 2.78
C GLY A 29 4.79 19.66 2.13
N ALA A 30 5.08 18.83 1.13
CA ALA A 30 6.32 18.90 0.37
C ALA A 30 6.48 20.21 -0.41
N PHE A 31 5.47 20.63 -1.17
CA PHE A 31 5.51 21.89 -1.91
C PHE A 31 5.59 23.10 -0.96
N TRP A 32 4.89 23.05 0.17
CA TRP A 32 5.00 24.08 1.20
C TRP A 32 6.43 24.20 1.74
N LEU A 33 7.08 23.09 2.08
CA LEU A 33 8.49 23.07 2.52
C LEU A 33 9.43 23.60 1.43
N LEU A 34 9.23 23.19 0.17
CA LEU A 34 10.04 23.65 -0.95
C LEU A 34 9.90 25.16 -1.17
N ARG A 35 8.69 25.71 -1.12
CA ARG A 35 8.47 27.16 -1.28
C ARG A 35 9.19 27.98 -0.22
N ILE A 36 9.11 27.57 1.05
CA ILE A 36 9.75 28.31 2.16
C ILE A 36 11.28 28.32 2.02
N ASN A 37 11.87 27.26 1.49
CA ASN A 37 13.32 27.07 1.49
C ASN A 37 13.99 27.31 0.12
N VAL A 38 13.20 27.45 -0.95
CA VAL A 38 13.71 27.56 -2.33
C VAL A 38 13.04 28.74 -3.05
N PRO A 39 13.67 29.93 -3.07
CA PRO A 39 13.07 31.14 -3.63
C PRO A 39 12.58 30.99 -5.07
N ALA A 40 13.31 30.27 -5.91
CA ALA A 40 12.92 30.02 -7.29
C ALA A 40 11.63 29.19 -7.41
N VAL A 41 11.40 28.25 -6.47
CA VAL A 41 10.17 27.46 -6.43
C VAL A 41 9.02 28.33 -5.94
N ASP A 42 9.24 29.19 -4.95
CA ASP A 42 8.21 30.12 -4.48
C ASP A 42 7.81 31.10 -5.57
N GLU A 43 8.75 31.72 -6.27
CA GLU A 43 8.47 32.67 -7.35
C GLU A 43 7.69 32.02 -8.49
N LEU A 44 8.02 30.78 -8.85
CA LEU A 44 7.29 30.02 -9.86
C LEU A 44 5.86 29.70 -9.41
N LEU A 45 5.69 29.21 -8.18
CA LEU A 45 4.39 28.76 -7.67
C LEU A 45 3.48 29.92 -7.24
N ALA A 46 4.04 31.05 -6.82
CA ALA A 46 3.28 32.24 -6.46
C ALA A 46 2.44 32.80 -7.63
N GLN A 47 2.84 32.52 -8.88
CA GLN A 47 2.05 32.88 -10.07
C GLN A 47 0.68 32.19 -10.13
N MET A 48 0.51 31.10 -9.37
CA MET A 48 -0.72 30.34 -9.29
C MET A 48 -1.54 30.64 -8.03
N ASP A 49 -1.05 31.51 -7.14
CA ASP A 49 -1.78 31.91 -5.94
C ASP A 49 -2.93 32.85 -6.32
N VAL A 50 -4.09 32.65 -5.70
CA VAL A 50 -5.32 33.39 -6.02
C VAL A 50 -5.84 34.06 -4.75
N GLY A 51 -6.17 35.35 -4.84
CA GLY A 51 -6.93 36.03 -3.78
C GLY A 51 -8.42 35.77 -3.98
N LEU A 52 -9.09 35.14 -3.02
CA LEU A 52 -10.55 35.09 -3.00
C LEU A 52 -11.07 36.31 -2.24
N GLU A 53 -11.77 37.19 -2.94
CA GLU A 53 -12.48 38.30 -2.29
C GLU A 53 -13.72 37.76 -1.58
N THR A 54 -13.80 38.00 -0.28
CA THR A 54 -15.01 37.72 0.50
C THR A 54 -16.03 38.83 0.29
N SER A 55 -17.31 38.57 0.55
CA SER A 55 -18.40 39.57 0.48
C SER A 55 -18.20 40.79 1.39
N GLU A 56 -17.27 40.72 2.34
CA GLU A 56 -16.85 41.82 3.22
C GLU A 56 -15.65 42.61 2.68
N GLY A 57 -15.19 42.35 1.45
CA GLY A 57 -14.03 43.00 0.84
C GLY A 57 -12.67 42.56 1.41
N LYS A 58 -12.62 41.48 2.21
CA LYS A 58 -11.36 40.89 2.67
C LYS A 58 -10.87 39.88 1.64
N SER A 59 -9.63 40.04 1.18
CA SER A 59 -8.94 39.05 0.34
C SER A 59 -8.41 37.90 1.21
N LEU A 60 -8.88 36.69 0.96
CA LEU A 60 -8.34 35.47 1.54
C LEU A 60 -7.30 34.88 0.56
N PRO A 61 -6.01 34.82 0.93
CA PRO A 61 -5.01 34.22 0.07
C PRO A 61 -5.23 32.71 0.00
N VAL A 62 -5.51 32.20 -1.19
CA VAL A 62 -5.51 30.77 -1.49
C VAL A 62 -4.15 30.42 -2.06
N PRO A 63 -3.36 29.55 -1.39
CA PRO A 63 -2.04 29.14 -1.85
C PRO A 63 -2.17 28.13 -3.01
N GLY A 64 -2.76 28.57 -4.12
CA GLY A 64 -2.99 27.77 -5.32
C GLY A 64 -1.71 27.15 -5.86
N GLY A 65 -0.58 27.84 -5.71
CA GLY A 65 0.75 27.35 -6.05
C GLY A 65 1.21 26.12 -5.28
N SER A 66 0.71 25.90 -4.07
CA SER A 66 1.01 24.66 -3.32
C SER A 66 -0.10 23.62 -3.50
N LEU A 67 -1.35 24.07 -3.57
CA LEU A 67 -2.53 23.21 -3.61
C LEU A 67 -2.70 22.49 -4.95
N LEU A 68 -2.64 23.21 -6.06
CA LEU A 68 -2.89 22.64 -7.38
C LEU A 68 -1.85 21.58 -7.78
N PRO A 69 -0.53 21.81 -7.66
CA PRO A 69 0.43 20.76 -7.98
C PRO A 69 0.35 19.58 -7.00
N ALA A 70 0.01 19.82 -5.73
CA ALA A 70 -0.21 18.73 -4.77
C ALA A 70 -1.38 17.80 -5.18
N LEU A 71 -2.51 18.38 -5.60
CA LEU A 71 -3.64 17.62 -6.13
C LEU A 71 -3.28 16.89 -7.43
N ALA A 72 -2.50 17.53 -8.30
CA ALA A 72 -2.01 16.90 -9.52
C ALA A 72 -1.15 15.67 -9.21
N VAL A 73 -0.23 15.77 -8.25
CA VAL A 73 0.60 14.64 -7.79
C VAL A 73 -0.28 13.50 -7.28
N GLY A 74 -1.26 13.76 -6.41
CA GLY A 74 -2.16 12.71 -5.92
C GLY A 74 -3.00 12.07 -7.03
N MET A 75 -3.47 12.86 -7.99
CA MET A 75 -4.23 12.35 -9.14
C MET A 75 -3.36 11.47 -10.05
N VAL A 76 -2.13 11.91 -10.37
CA VAL A 76 -1.16 11.12 -11.14
C VAL A 76 -0.84 9.82 -10.40
N ALA A 77 -0.56 9.90 -9.09
CA ALA A 77 -0.30 8.71 -8.27
C ALA A 77 -1.48 7.73 -8.29
N ARG A 78 -2.72 8.24 -8.25
CA ARG A 78 -3.93 7.41 -8.38
C ARG A 78 -4.05 6.78 -9.76
N VAL A 79 -3.93 7.56 -10.84
CA VAL A 79 -4.12 7.11 -12.23
C VAL A 79 -3.11 6.02 -12.58
N PHE A 80 -1.84 6.25 -12.26
CA PHE A 80 -0.77 5.28 -12.51
C PHE A 80 -0.64 4.23 -11.40
N ARG A 81 -1.46 4.30 -10.34
CA ARG A 81 -1.43 3.38 -9.20
C ARG A 81 -0.01 3.25 -8.62
N ALA A 82 0.59 4.38 -8.25
CA ALA A 82 1.96 4.46 -7.76
C ALA A 82 2.26 3.43 -6.66
N HIS A 83 1.38 3.27 -5.66
CA HIS A 83 1.49 2.22 -4.62
C HIS A 83 1.67 0.81 -5.18
N SER A 84 1.03 0.47 -6.31
CA SER A 84 1.17 -0.85 -6.94
C SER A 84 2.55 -1.04 -7.54
N HIS A 85 3.08 -0.02 -8.22
CA HIS A 85 4.43 -0.06 -8.78
C HIS A 85 5.50 -0.06 -7.69
N LEU A 86 5.36 0.81 -6.68
CA LEU A 86 6.26 0.84 -5.52
C LEU A 86 6.24 -0.49 -4.77
N GLY A 87 5.06 -1.05 -4.54
CA GLY A 87 4.89 -2.33 -3.88
C GLY A 87 5.47 -3.50 -4.66
N HIS A 88 5.40 -3.47 -5.99
CA HIS A 88 6.03 -4.48 -6.84
C HIS A 88 7.55 -4.35 -6.85
N TRP A 89 8.07 -3.13 -7.03
CA TRP A 89 9.52 -2.88 -7.04
C TRP A 89 10.19 -3.27 -5.72
N LEU A 90 9.51 -3.03 -4.58
CA LEU A 90 9.98 -3.42 -3.26
C LEU A 90 9.63 -4.88 -2.88
N GLY A 91 8.95 -5.62 -3.75
CA GLY A 91 8.51 -7.00 -3.49
C GLY A 91 7.55 -7.14 -2.28
N ILE A 92 6.92 -6.04 -1.84
CA ILE A 92 6.16 -5.97 -0.58
C ILE A 92 5.00 -6.96 -0.57
N ARG A 93 4.21 -6.98 -1.65
CA ARG A 93 3.01 -7.82 -1.77
C ARG A 93 3.38 -9.28 -2.02
N GLU A 94 4.41 -9.50 -2.82
CA GLU A 94 4.91 -10.84 -3.14
C GLU A 94 5.41 -11.57 -1.90
N ARG A 95 6.32 -10.94 -1.16
CA ARG A 95 6.82 -11.46 0.10
C ARG A 95 5.69 -11.65 1.11
N PHE A 96 4.74 -10.71 1.18
CA PHE A 96 3.62 -10.85 2.10
C PHE A 96 2.72 -12.04 1.75
N ASP A 97 2.36 -12.21 0.47
CA ASP A 97 1.52 -13.34 0.03
C ASP A 97 2.20 -14.67 0.38
N ILE A 98 3.51 -14.80 0.14
CA ILE A 98 4.27 -16.02 0.43
C ILE A 98 4.44 -16.21 1.95
N GLU A 99 5.15 -15.30 2.61
CA GLU A 99 5.58 -15.43 4.01
C GLU A 99 4.41 -15.47 5.01
N VAL A 100 3.29 -14.82 4.68
CA VAL A 100 2.15 -14.68 5.59
C VAL A 100 0.98 -15.56 5.17
N ILE A 101 0.51 -15.45 3.92
CA ILE A 101 -0.75 -16.08 3.52
C ILE A 101 -0.53 -17.55 3.14
N LEU A 102 0.34 -17.80 2.16
CA LEU A 102 0.58 -19.14 1.63
C LEU A 102 1.27 -20.04 2.66
N THR A 103 2.27 -19.53 3.38
CA THR A 103 2.91 -20.29 4.48
C THR A 103 1.91 -20.65 5.57
N GLU A 104 1.01 -19.74 5.98
CA GLU A 104 0.01 -20.05 7.00
C GLU A 104 -1.05 -21.03 6.51
N LEU A 105 -1.51 -20.89 5.26
CA LEU A 105 -2.42 -21.86 4.63
C LEU A 105 -1.78 -23.25 4.58
N GLY A 106 -0.57 -23.34 4.02
CA GLY A 106 0.19 -24.58 3.88
C GLY A 106 0.39 -25.30 5.20
N ARG A 107 0.87 -24.58 6.23
CA ARG A 107 1.06 -25.15 7.58
C ARG A 107 -0.23 -25.70 8.17
N ARG A 108 -1.35 -25.02 8.00
CA ARG A 108 -2.65 -25.46 8.54
C ARG A 108 -3.24 -26.65 7.81
N VAL A 109 -3.00 -26.77 6.50
CA VAL A 109 -3.37 -27.97 5.75
C VAL A 109 -2.32 -29.09 5.84
N GLY A 110 -1.28 -28.92 6.65
CA GLY A 110 -0.30 -29.99 6.94
C GLY A 110 0.76 -30.18 5.86
N ILE A 111 1.03 -29.16 5.04
CA ILE A 111 2.15 -29.14 4.09
C ILE A 111 3.39 -28.65 4.83
N ASP A 112 4.51 -29.34 4.63
CA ASP A 112 5.81 -28.91 5.16
C ASP A 112 6.34 -27.73 4.34
N THR A 113 5.98 -26.52 4.75
CA THR A 113 6.35 -25.27 4.07
C THR A 113 7.86 -25.03 4.05
N ASP A 114 8.60 -25.63 4.98
CA ASP A 114 10.03 -25.38 5.14
C ASP A 114 10.85 -26.15 4.08
N THR A 115 10.21 -27.08 3.35
CA THR A 115 10.80 -27.82 2.21
C THR A 115 10.61 -27.13 0.86
N VAL A 116 9.78 -26.10 0.78
CA VAL A 116 9.48 -25.38 -0.46
C VAL A 116 10.48 -24.25 -0.64
N THR A 117 11.21 -24.25 -1.76
CA THR A 117 12.18 -23.20 -2.07
C THR A 117 11.50 -21.88 -2.45
N ASP A 118 12.21 -20.77 -2.28
CA ASP A 118 11.71 -19.43 -2.65
C ASP A 118 11.30 -19.35 -4.13
N GLU A 119 12.07 -19.99 -5.03
CA GLU A 119 11.79 -20.02 -6.46
C GLU A 119 10.44 -20.69 -6.77
N GLN A 120 10.14 -21.80 -6.11
CA GLN A 120 8.87 -22.51 -6.27
C GLN A 120 7.69 -21.70 -5.75
N TRP A 121 7.87 -21.03 -4.60
CA TRP A 121 6.85 -20.14 -4.08
C TRP A 121 6.54 -19.04 -5.08
N LEU A 122 7.56 -18.44 -5.69
CA LEU A 122 7.40 -17.39 -6.68
C LEU A 122 6.70 -17.88 -7.95
N GLU A 123 7.11 -19.04 -8.48
CA GLU A 123 6.54 -19.64 -9.68
C GLU A 123 5.05 -19.94 -9.52
N HIS A 124 4.66 -20.56 -8.40
CA HIS A 124 3.27 -20.98 -8.17
C HIS A 124 2.42 -19.98 -7.39
N ARG A 125 2.98 -18.85 -6.93
CA ARG A 125 2.29 -17.87 -6.08
C ARG A 125 0.94 -17.47 -6.63
N TYR A 126 0.88 -17.11 -7.92
CA TYR A 126 -0.35 -16.57 -8.51
C TYR A 126 -1.48 -17.60 -8.49
N ASP A 127 -1.18 -18.82 -8.91
CA ASP A 127 -2.15 -19.91 -8.98
C ASP A 127 -2.60 -20.33 -7.59
N LEU A 128 -1.67 -20.47 -6.66
CA LEU A 128 -1.97 -20.80 -5.26
C LEU A 128 -2.84 -19.73 -4.62
N MET A 129 -2.46 -18.44 -4.74
CA MET A 129 -3.24 -17.34 -4.18
C MET A 129 -4.66 -17.30 -4.78
N ARG A 130 -4.79 -17.51 -6.09
CA ARG A 130 -6.09 -17.54 -6.76
C ARG A 130 -6.97 -18.70 -6.28
N GLN A 131 -6.39 -19.90 -6.19
CA GLN A 131 -7.10 -21.14 -5.86
C GLN A 131 -7.31 -21.38 -4.36
N SER A 132 -6.54 -20.75 -3.48
CA SER A 132 -6.62 -21.01 -2.03
C SER A 132 -7.11 -19.82 -1.21
N PHE A 133 -6.91 -18.59 -1.69
CA PHE A 133 -7.22 -17.39 -0.92
C PHE A 133 -8.23 -16.48 -1.62
N TYR A 134 -7.92 -15.98 -2.83
CA TYR A 134 -8.74 -14.96 -3.49
C TYR A 134 -10.14 -15.45 -3.89
N GLN A 135 -10.32 -16.75 -4.12
CA GLN A 135 -11.67 -17.27 -4.37
C GLN A 135 -12.62 -17.14 -3.17
N PHE A 136 -12.08 -17.03 -1.94
CA PHE A 136 -12.87 -16.94 -0.71
C PHE A 136 -12.87 -15.53 -0.11
N ALA A 137 -11.73 -14.84 -0.18
CA ALA A 137 -11.50 -13.53 0.45
C ALA A 137 -11.58 -12.36 -0.56
N SER A 138 -12.46 -12.45 -1.56
CA SER A 138 -12.69 -11.36 -2.52
C SER A 138 -13.77 -10.39 -2.04
N SER A 139 -13.64 -9.11 -2.37
CA SER A 139 -14.67 -8.10 -2.07
C SER A 139 -15.92 -8.17 -2.96
N ARG A 140 -15.91 -8.96 -4.05
CA ARG A 140 -17.07 -9.07 -4.97
C ARG A 140 -17.97 -10.25 -4.66
N SER A 141 -17.40 -11.33 -4.13
CA SER A 141 -18.12 -12.54 -3.76
C SER A 141 -17.45 -13.14 -2.52
N PRO A 142 -17.59 -12.51 -1.34
CA PRO A 142 -16.97 -12.99 -0.12
C PRO A 142 -17.63 -14.30 0.33
N GLN A 143 -16.81 -15.32 0.60
CA GLN A 143 -17.26 -16.57 1.25
C GLN A 143 -16.84 -16.63 2.72
N ILE A 144 -16.06 -15.66 3.18
CA ILE A 144 -15.78 -15.39 4.60
C ILE A 144 -16.49 -14.11 5.03
N ASP A 145 -16.46 -13.83 6.33
CA ASP A 145 -16.98 -12.58 6.89
C ASP A 145 -16.42 -11.36 6.14
N GLU A 146 -17.34 -10.59 5.55
CA GLU A 146 -17.05 -9.39 4.78
C GLU A 146 -16.37 -8.32 5.64
N HIS A 147 -16.68 -8.28 6.94
CA HIS A 147 -16.07 -7.33 7.87
C HIS A 147 -14.55 -7.55 7.97
N LEU A 148 -14.09 -8.80 8.00
CA LEU A 148 -12.66 -9.13 8.02
C LEU A 148 -11.96 -8.68 6.72
N ILE A 149 -12.64 -8.78 5.57
CA ILE A 149 -12.12 -8.32 4.28
C ILE A 149 -12.00 -6.80 4.27
N HIS A 150 -13.02 -6.09 4.74
CA HIS A 150 -13.00 -4.62 4.83
C HIS A 150 -11.90 -4.12 5.78
N GLN A 151 -11.75 -4.73 6.95
CA GLN A 151 -10.68 -4.38 7.89
C GLN A 151 -9.28 -4.62 7.31
N ALA A 152 -9.07 -5.73 6.60
CA ALA A 152 -7.81 -5.99 5.92
C ALA A 152 -7.53 -4.94 4.83
N LEU A 153 -8.53 -4.60 4.01
CA LEU A 153 -8.40 -3.56 2.96
C LEU A 153 -8.14 -2.18 3.56
N ASP A 154 -8.80 -1.84 4.67
CA ASP A 154 -8.60 -0.58 5.37
C ASP A 154 -7.17 -0.43 5.89
N LEU A 155 -6.61 -1.46 6.50
CA LEU A 155 -5.22 -1.42 6.97
C LEU A 155 -4.21 -1.38 5.83
N TRP A 156 -4.44 -2.17 4.78
CA TRP A 156 -3.60 -2.10 3.58
C TRP A 156 -3.61 -0.70 2.96
N SER A 157 -4.76 -0.02 2.96
CA SER A 157 -4.84 1.35 2.48
C SER A 157 -3.94 2.30 3.28
N TRP A 158 -3.89 2.17 4.60
CA TRP A 158 -3.01 2.96 5.47
C TRP A 158 -1.54 2.65 5.24
N PHE A 159 -1.21 1.38 5.02
CA PHE A 159 0.15 0.98 4.64
C PHE A 159 0.58 1.67 3.33
N TRP A 160 -0.27 1.66 2.31
CA TRP A 160 0.02 2.31 1.03
C TRP A 160 0.10 3.84 1.13
N VAL A 161 -0.77 4.45 1.92
CA VAL A 161 -0.69 5.88 2.26
C VAL A 161 0.67 6.22 2.87
N GLY A 162 1.11 5.44 3.86
CA GLY A 162 2.43 5.64 4.48
C GLY A 162 3.57 5.49 3.47
N LEU A 163 3.51 4.48 2.60
CA LEU A 163 4.55 4.23 1.59
C LEU A 163 4.68 5.37 0.56
N GLU A 164 3.55 5.85 0.02
CA GLU A 164 3.56 6.97 -0.92
C GLU A 164 4.01 8.27 -0.23
N ALA A 165 3.53 8.55 0.98
CA ALA A 165 3.95 9.71 1.76
C ALA A 165 5.46 9.70 2.06
N THR A 166 6.01 8.57 2.51
CA THR A 166 7.46 8.39 2.70
C THR A 166 8.21 8.69 1.42
N THR A 167 7.74 8.18 0.28
CA THR A 167 8.41 8.40 -1.02
C THR A 167 8.44 9.88 -1.37
N VAL A 168 7.30 10.59 -1.22
CA VAL A 168 7.21 12.04 -1.45
C VAL A 168 8.20 12.81 -0.56
N PHE A 169 8.25 12.53 0.73
CA PHE A 169 9.13 13.25 1.66
C PHE A 169 10.61 12.89 1.51
N VAL A 170 10.94 11.65 1.12
CA VAL A 170 12.32 11.28 0.76
C VAL A 170 12.81 12.10 -0.44
N LEU A 171 12.02 12.17 -1.50
CA LEU A 171 12.37 12.96 -2.70
C LEU A 171 12.47 14.46 -2.37
N THR A 172 11.57 14.96 -1.53
CA THR A 172 11.59 16.35 -1.06
C THR A 172 12.83 16.65 -0.23
N GLY A 173 13.20 15.76 0.69
CA GLY A 173 14.41 15.88 1.49
C GLY A 173 15.67 15.92 0.62
N PHE A 174 15.76 15.06 -0.38
CA PHE A 174 16.85 15.10 -1.36
C PHE A 174 16.90 16.42 -2.14
N ALA A 175 15.75 16.91 -2.61
CA ALA A 175 15.67 18.18 -3.32
C ALA A 175 16.15 19.36 -2.45
N LEU A 176 15.74 19.40 -1.18
CA LEU A 176 16.16 20.42 -0.21
C LEU A 176 17.67 20.35 0.08
N VAL A 177 18.23 19.16 0.24
CA VAL A 177 19.69 18.98 0.40
C VAL A 177 20.45 19.45 -0.85
N ALA A 178 19.93 19.16 -2.05
CA ALA A 178 20.57 19.55 -3.31
C ALA A 178 20.65 21.08 -3.49
N VAL A 179 19.69 21.82 -2.94
CA VAL A 179 19.69 23.30 -2.93
C VAL A 179 20.29 23.90 -1.65
N GLN A 180 21.06 23.10 -0.90
CA GLN A 180 21.80 23.50 0.29
C GLN A 180 20.93 23.88 1.51
N ALA A 181 19.64 23.54 1.52
CA ALA A 181 18.77 23.65 2.68
C ALA A 181 18.94 22.43 3.62
N TYR A 182 20.16 22.23 4.13
CA TYR A 182 20.58 20.98 4.77
C TYR A 182 19.79 20.62 6.02
N GLU A 183 19.55 21.56 6.94
CA GLU A 183 18.85 21.26 8.20
C GLU A 183 17.44 20.73 7.95
N VAL A 184 16.65 21.45 7.14
CA VAL A 184 15.27 21.07 6.79
C VAL A 184 15.27 19.82 5.91
N GLY A 185 16.19 19.72 4.95
CA GLY A 185 16.30 18.57 4.06
C GLY A 185 16.63 17.28 4.82
N LEU A 186 17.61 17.31 5.72
CA LEU A 186 17.99 16.17 6.55
C LEU A 186 16.90 15.80 7.56
N ALA A 187 16.23 16.80 8.16
CA ALA A 187 15.10 16.54 9.06
C ALA A 187 13.93 15.87 8.32
N THR A 188 13.60 16.36 7.12
CA THR A 188 12.52 15.80 6.29
C THR A 188 12.85 14.38 5.84
N PHE A 189 14.08 14.17 5.34
CA PHE A 189 14.56 12.85 4.92
C PHE A 189 14.62 11.86 6.09
N GLY A 190 15.21 12.27 7.22
CA GLY A 190 15.32 11.46 8.43
C GLY A 190 13.95 11.08 9.00
N GLY A 191 13.00 12.03 9.03
CA GLY A 191 11.63 11.78 9.45
C GLY A 191 10.91 10.77 8.55
N ALA A 192 11.07 10.88 7.23
CA ALA A 192 10.53 9.92 6.27
C ALA A 192 11.13 8.53 6.44
N LEU A 193 12.45 8.44 6.67
CA LEU A 193 13.12 7.17 6.97
C LEU A 193 12.66 6.56 8.29
N LEU A 194 12.42 7.36 9.32
CA LEU A 194 11.90 6.88 10.60
C LEU A 194 10.49 6.28 10.43
N LEU A 195 9.62 6.95 9.67
CA LEU A 195 8.30 6.43 9.32
C LEU A 195 8.43 5.12 8.53
N ALA A 196 9.37 5.03 7.60
CA ALA A 196 9.64 3.82 6.82
C ALA A 196 10.17 2.66 7.68
N ALA A 197 11.08 2.95 8.62
CA ALA A 197 11.76 1.95 9.44
C ALA A 197 10.92 1.47 10.61
N ILE A 198 9.98 2.28 11.12
CA ILE A 198 9.17 1.95 12.30
C ILE A 198 7.69 1.90 11.95
N GLY A 199 7.15 2.98 11.38
CA GLY A 199 5.71 3.09 11.12
C GLY A 199 5.18 2.04 10.15
N LEU A 200 5.84 1.88 8.99
CA LEU A 200 5.40 0.90 7.98
C LEU A 200 5.47 -0.55 8.49
N PRO A 201 6.54 -1.00 9.19
CA PRO A 201 6.55 -2.31 9.84
C PRO A 201 5.43 -2.51 10.84
N LEU A 202 5.10 -1.52 11.67
CA LEU A 202 4.00 -1.63 12.65
C LEU A 202 2.65 -1.84 11.95
N ILE A 203 2.38 -1.12 10.86
CA ILE A 203 1.14 -1.32 10.08
C ILE A 203 1.17 -2.69 9.37
N ARG A 204 2.34 -3.11 8.85
CA ARG A 204 2.50 -4.43 8.21
C ARG A 204 2.22 -5.58 9.19
N LEU A 205 2.63 -5.45 10.46
CA LEU A 205 2.30 -6.43 11.50
C LEU A 205 0.79 -6.54 11.74
N GLN A 206 0.06 -5.42 11.71
CA GLN A 206 -1.40 -5.45 11.81
C GLN A 206 -2.03 -6.11 10.57
N CYS A 207 -1.56 -5.77 9.37
CA CYS A 207 -2.01 -6.42 8.12
C CYS A 207 -1.82 -7.95 8.19
N ARG A 208 -0.70 -8.41 8.76
CA ARG A 208 -0.44 -9.83 9.00
C ARG A 208 -1.49 -10.45 9.93
N GLY A 209 -1.86 -9.77 11.01
CA GLY A 209 -2.90 -10.25 11.93
C GLY A 209 -4.24 -10.52 11.23
N TYR A 210 -4.70 -9.59 10.40
CA TYR A 210 -5.94 -9.75 9.64
C TYR A 210 -5.83 -10.81 8.54
N ALA A 211 -4.71 -10.89 7.84
CA ALA A 211 -4.48 -11.95 6.84
C ALA A 211 -4.56 -13.35 7.48
N ILE A 212 -3.96 -13.55 8.65
CA ILE A 212 -4.05 -14.80 9.40
C ILE A 212 -5.49 -15.06 9.86
N ALA A 213 -6.23 -14.03 10.28
CA ALA A 213 -7.65 -14.17 10.63
C ALA A 213 -8.51 -14.60 9.43
N GLN A 214 -8.24 -14.06 8.24
CA GLN A 214 -8.90 -14.48 7.01
C GLN A 214 -8.57 -15.94 6.68
N VAL A 215 -7.31 -16.35 6.77
CA VAL A 215 -6.90 -17.75 6.58
C VAL A 215 -7.63 -18.68 7.56
N LYS A 216 -7.72 -18.31 8.85
CA LYS A 216 -8.51 -19.06 9.84
C LYS A 216 -9.98 -19.18 9.45
N ALA A 217 -10.59 -18.09 8.98
CA ALA A 217 -12.00 -18.08 8.57
C ALA A 217 -12.28 -18.92 7.33
N ILE A 218 -11.31 -18.99 6.39
CA ILE A 218 -11.37 -19.88 5.22
C ILE A 218 -11.37 -21.34 5.67
N LEU A 219 -10.41 -21.71 6.52
CA LEU A 219 -10.19 -23.10 6.94
C LEU A 219 -11.15 -23.58 8.04
N ALA A 220 -11.99 -22.70 8.60
CA ALA A 220 -13.01 -23.08 9.56
C ALA A 220 -14.12 -23.97 8.97
N ASP A 221 -14.21 -24.04 7.63
CA ASP A 221 -15.16 -24.86 6.90
C ASP A 221 -14.40 -25.97 6.15
N SER A 222 -14.77 -27.21 6.45
CA SER A 222 -14.11 -28.40 5.92
C SER A 222 -14.19 -28.52 4.39
N SER A 223 -15.24 -27.97 3.77
CA SER A 223 -15.35 -27.96 2.30
C SER A 223 -14.30 -27.04 1.67
N ARG A 224 -14.08 -25.86 2.25
CA ARG A 224 -13.09 -24.88 1.80
C ARG A 224 -11.68 -25.33 2.13
N GLU A 225 -11.47 -25.95 3.30
CA GLU A 225 -10.20 -26.58 3.67
C GLU A 225 -9.79 -27.65 2.64
N ALA A 226 -10.71 -28.52 2.22
CA ALA A 226 -10.41 -29.55 1.22
C ALA A 226 -9.97 -28.95 -0.12
N VAL A 227 -10.59 -27.84 -0.56
CA VAL A 227 -10.19 -27.13 -1.77
C VAL A 227 -8.78 -26.53 -1.63
N VAL A 228 -8.48 -25.89 -0.49
CA VAL A 228 -7.13 -25.38 -0.22
C VAL A 228 -6.12 -26.52 -0.23
N ARG A 229 -6.38 -27.62 0.47
CA ARG A 229 -5.50 -28.79 0.51
C ARG A 229 -5.21 -29.33 -0.90
N ASN A 230 -6.23 -29.42 -1.75
CA ASN A 230 -6.06 -29.84 -3.14
C ASN A 230 -5.18 -28.87 -3.95
N ALA A 231 -5.33 -27.56 -3.75
CA ALA A 231 -4.49 -26.56 -4.40
C ALA A 231 -3.01 -26.65 -3.97
N PHE A 232 -2.72 -27.11 -2.75
CA PHE A 232 -1.35 -27.35 -2.30
C PHE A 232 -0.83 -28.75 -2.67
N ASN A 233 -1.69 -29.74 -2.91
CA ASN A 233 -1.25 -31.05 -3.37
C ASN A 233 -0.58 -30.99 -4.75
N SER A 234 -0.97 -30.05 -5.63
CA SER A 234 -0.28 -29.84 -6.92
C SER A 234 1.17 -29.33 -6.78
N LEU A 235 1.50 -28.65 -5.67
CA LEU A 235 2.89 -28.34 -5.31
C LEU A 235 3.66 -29.62 -4.92
N GLY A 236 3.00 -30.58 -4.26
CA GLY A 236 3.60 -31.85 -3.80
C GLY A 236 3.69 -32.94 -4.88
N GLU A 237 2.76 -33.00 -5.84
CA GLU A 237 2.77 -34.00 -6.92
C GLU A 237 3.84 -33.74 -8.00
N SER A 238 4.24 -32.47 -8.18
CA SER A 238 5.44 -32.11 -8.94
C SER A 238 6.74 -32.62 -8.28
N TYR A 239 6.63 -33.23 -7.10
CA TYR A 239 7.71 -33.63 -6.20
C TYR A 239 7.68 -35.10 -5.79
N SER A 240 7.15 -36.00 -6.63
CA SER A 240 7.63 -37.38 -6.57
C SER A 240 9.08 -37.41 -7.08
N PRO A 241 10.09 -37.86 -6.29
CA PRO A 241 11.47 -37.97 -6.77
C PRO A 241 11.63 -38.88 -7.99
N LEU A 242 10.58 -39.61 -8.37
CA LEU A 242 10.47 -40.37 -9.61
C LEU A 242 10.36 -39.49 -10.88
N ASN A 243 9.84 -38.26 -10.79
CA ASN A 243 9.64 -37.36 -11.95
C ASN A 243 10.86 -36.49 -12.30
N ARG A 244 11.93 -36.50 -11.49
CA ARG A 244 13.22 -35.86 -11.85
C ARG A 244 14.15 -36.80 -12.62
N ALA A 245 13.74 -38.05 -12.84
CA ALA A 245 14.52 -39.07 -13.52
C ALA A 245 13.98 -39.42 -14.93
N ALA A 246 13.00 -38.67 -15.43
CA ALA A 246 12.44 -38.79 -16.78
C ALA A 246 12.75 -37.53 -17.59
#